data_AF-A0A8X7CEV6-F1
#
_entry.id   AF-A0A8X7CEV6-F1
#
_cell.length_a   1.000
_cell.length_b   1.000
_cell.length_c   1.000
_cell.angle_alpha   90.00
_cell.angle_beta   90.00
_cell.angle_gamma   90.00
#
_symmetry.space_group_name_H-M   'P 1'
#
loop_
_entity.id
_entity.type
_entity.pdbx_description
1 polymer ?
#
loop_
_entity_poly.entity_id
_entity_poly.type
_entity_poly.pdbx_seq_one_letter_code
_entity_poly.pdbx_strand_id
1 'polypeptide(L)'
;MDLSVRIEISLLLAYLFFQFISLSLASDNYEKWHRTLFPFQSHACDDEELHLHCTSNTVISIHYVFYGRQVNAGHLCAHKNTIYVPKSCESSKALQVIHERCHKNRMCRLFISPKTFRDDPCPGVRKFIEVMYKCRPDCLIDHADETIRSICAGKQNCSLKAEDRTFGNPGCKGKKHLKVAYNC
;
A
#
# COMPACT_ATOMS: atom_id res chain seq x y z
N MET A 1 22.75 35.01 37.39
CA MET A 1 22.67 34.71 35.95
C MET A 1 22.10 35.93 35.27
N ASP A 2 22.90 36.54 34.39
CA ASP A 2 22.60 37.78 33.69
C ASP A 2 21.29 37.71 32.90
N LEU A 3 20.55 38.81 32.81
CA LEU A 3 19.26 38.85 32.10
C LEU A 3 19.43 38.48 30.63
N SER A 4 20.59 38.83 30.05
CA SER A 4 20.99 38.46 28.68
C SER A 4 21.07 36.94 28.48
N VAL A 5 21.65 36.22 29.45
CA VAL A 5 21.80 34.75 29.39
C VAL A 5 20.45 34.05 29.46
N ARG A 6 19.48 34.59 30.21
CA ARG A 6 18.13 34.04 30.28
C ARG A 6 17.37 34.21 28.96
N ILE A 7 17.59 35.31 28.25
CA ILE A 7 16.99 35.58 26.94
C ILE A 7 17.56 34.63 25.89
N GLU A 8 18.89 34.46 25.84
CA GLU A 8 19.52 33.52 24.89
C GLU A 8 19.06 32.08 25.10
N ILE A 9 18.98 31.61 26.34
CA ILE A 9 18.46 30.27 26.65
C ILE A 9 17.00 30.14 26.21
N SER A 10 16.17 31.17 26.44
CA SER A 10 14.76 31.14 26.04
C SER A 10 14.58 31.09 24.52
N LEU A 11 15.40 31.83 23.77
CA LEU A 11 15.41 31.80 22.31
C LEU A 11 15.88 30.45 21.75
N LEU A 12 16.91 29.86 22.35
CA LEU A 12 17.39 28.52 21.97
C LEU A 12 16.33 27.44 22.24
N LEU A 13 15.67 27.48 23.40
CA LEU A 13 14.59 26.54 23.73
C LEU A 13 13.39 26.70 22.78
N ALA A 14 13.01 27.94 22.44
CA ALA A 14 11.96 28.19 21.47
C ALA A 14 12.33 27.65 20.07
N TYR A 15 13.55 27.87 19.61
CA TYR A 15 14.03 27.36 18.32
C TYR A 15 14.00 25.82 18.26
N LEU A 16 14.49 25.15 19.31
CA LEU A 16 14.46 23.68 19.40
C LEU A 16 13.02 23.15 19.41
N PHE A 17 12.11 23.84 20.09
CA PHE A 17 10.69 23.50 20.10
C PHE A 17 10.04 23.65 18.72
N PHE A 18 10.33 24.74 18.00
CA PHE A 18 9.87 24.94 16.62
C PHE A 18 10.41 23.88 15.66
N GLN A 19 11.68 23.48 15.79
CA GLN A 19 12.24 22.36 15.00
C GLN A 19 11.56 21.03 15.30
N PHE A 20 11.21 20.76 16.56
CA PHE A 20 10.51 19.54 16.93
C PHE A 20 9.06 19.50 16.40
N ILE A 21 8.36 20.65 16.39
CA ILE A 21 7.02 20.77 15.81
C ILE A 21 7.05 20.56 14.29
N SER A 22 8.02 21.14 13.58
CA SER A 22 8.12 20.96 12.12
C SER A 22 8.44 19.52 11.74
N LEU A 23 9.29 18.83 12.50
CA LEU A 23 9.58 17.39 12.35
C LEU A 23 8.34 16.51 12.58
N SER A 24 7.54 16.81 13.59
CA SER A 24 6.31 16.05 13.89
C SER A 24 5.21 16.27 12.84
N LEU A 25 5.00 17.51 12.36
CA LEU A 25 4.03 17.81 11.30
C LEU A 25 4.45 17.25 9.91
N ALA A 26 5.75 17.13 9.63
CA ALA A 26 6.25 16.51 8.41
C ALA A 26 6.00 14.99 8.35
N SER A 27 5.92 14.31 9.50
CA SER A 27 5.75 12.86 9.62
C SER A 27 4.39 12.38 9.05
N ASP A 28 3.29 13.02 9.42
CA ASP A 28 1.93 12.59 9.05
C ASP A 28 1.65 12.70 7.54
N ASN A 29 2.25 13.71 6.89
CA ASN A 29 2.09 13.92 5.46
C ASN A 29 2.98 12.96 4.65
N TYR A 30 4.23 12.72 5.09
CA TYR A 30 5.18 11.83 4.42
C TYR A 30 4.73 10.36 4.45
N GLU A 31 4.30 9.84 5.60
CA GLU A 31 3.77 8.47 5.74
C GLU A 31 2.57 8.21 4.81
N LYS A 32 1.72 9.22 4.59
CA LYS A 32 0.57 9.09 3.70
C LYS A 32 0.95 9.07 2.21
N TRP A 33 1.92 9.90 1.81
CA TRP A 33 2.41 9.95 0.44
C TRP A 33 3.28 8.75 0.07
N HIS A 34 4.09 8.23 1.00
CA HIS A 34 4.94 7.04 0.76
C HIS A 34 4.14 5.79 0.41
N ARG A 35 3.02 5.55 1.09
CA ARG A 35 2.19 4.34 0.94
C ARG A 35 1.34 4.30 -0.33
N THR A 36 1.12 5.46 -0.93
CA THR A 36 0.31 5.62 -2.15
C THR A 36 1.20 5.63 -3.40
N LEU A 37 2.40 6.23 -3.29
CA LEU A 37 3.34 6.38 -4.39
C LEU A 37 4.25 5.15 -4.56
N PHE A 38 4.78 4.60 -3.47
CA PHE A 38 5.70 3.46 -3.52
C PHE A 38 5.02 2.15 -3.07
N PRO A 39 5.15 1.07 -3.84
CA PRO A 39 4.66 -0.24 -3.42
C PRO A 39 5.50 -0.78 -2.25
N PHE A 40 4.82 -1.35 -1.27
CA PHE A 40 5.41 -2.23 -0.28
C PHE A 40 5.76 -3.56 -0.90
N GLN A 41 6.86 -4.17 -0.44
CA GLN A 41 7.28 -5.51 -0.81
C GLN A 41 7.19 -6.41 0.43
N SER A 42 6.54 -7.56 0.29
CA SER A 42 6.46 -8.59 1.34
C SER A 42 6.75 -9.95 0.73
N HIS A 43 7.39 -10.82 1.50
CA HIS A 43 7.75 -12.17 1.07
C HIS A 43 7.52 -13.17 2.19
N ALA A 44 7.34 -14.44 1.81
CA ALA A 44 7.30 -15.56 2.73
C ALA A 44 7.74 -16.84 1.99
N CYS A 45 8.35 -17.78 2.70
CA CYS A 45 8.72 -19.07 2.11
C CYS A 45 7.54 -20.04 2.10
N ASP A 46 7.70 -21.17 1.41
CA ASP A 46 6.88 -22.34 1.69
C ASP A 46 6.91 -22.67 3.20
N ASP A 47 5.73 -22.99 3.72
CA ASP A 47 5.41 -23.31 5.10
C ASP A 47 5.51 -22.14 6.09
N GLU A 48 5.48 -20.90 5.58
CA GLU A 48 5.45 -19.67 6.37
C GLU A 48 4.17 -18.86 6.12
N GLU A 49 3.88 -17.90 7.01
CA GLU A 49 2.73 -16.99 6.88
C GLU A 49 3.16 -15.70 6.17
N LEU A 50 2.45 -15.34 5.10
CA LEU A 50 2.57 -14.04 4.45
C LEU A 50 1.72 -13.02 5.21
N HIS A 51 2.32 -11.87 5.54
CA HIS A 51 1.64 -10.76 6.20
C HIS A 51 1.60 -9.52 5.30
N LEU A 52 0.39 -9.03 5.03
CA LEU A 52 0.13 -7.75 4.37
C LEU A 52 -0.73 -6.88 5.29
N HIS A 53 -0.38 -5.61 5.43
CA HIS A 53 -1.09 -4.73 6.36
C HIS A 53 -1.09 -3.28 5.89
N CYS A 54 -2.28 -2.66 5.99
CA CYS A 54 -2.51 -1.24 5.76
C CYS A 54 -3.05 -0.56 7.02
N THR A 55 -2.77 0.72 7.18
CA THR A 55 -3.27 1.54 8.29
C THR A 55 -4.75 1.86 8.14
N SER A 56 -5.36 2.43 9.19
CA SER A 56 -6.77 2.82 9.20
C SER A 56 -7.19 3.62 7.96
N ASN A 57 -8.41 3.38 7.47
CA ASN A 57 -9.00 4.00 6.29
C ASN A 57 -8.29 3.70 4.95
N THR A 58 -7.39 2.71 4.92
CA THR A 58 -6.76 2.22 3.69
C THR A 58 -6.85 0.69 3.60
N VAL A 59 -6.82 0.19 2.37
CA VAL A 59 -6.90 -1.22 2.04
C VAL A 59 -5.80 -1.64 1.07
N ILE A 60 -5.51 -2.93 1.08
CA ILE A 60 -4.49 -3.56 0.24
C ILE A 60 -4.95 -3.54 -1.22
N SER A 61 -4.11 -2.95 -2.08
CA SER A 61 -4.19 -3.01 -3.53
C SER A 61 -2.99 -3.78 -4.06
N ILE A 62 -3.22 -5.03 -4.45
CA ILE A 62 -2.20 -5.91 -5.04
C ILE A 62 -1.74 -5.35 -6.39
N HIS A 63 -0.43 -5.28 -6.62
CA HIS A 63 0.18 -4.77 -7.86
C HIS A 63 0.97 -5.85 -8.60
N TYR A 64 1.72 -6.66 -7.87
CA TYR A 64 2.49 -7.77 -8.42
C TYR A 64 2.54 -8.93 -7.43
N VAL A 65 2.54 -10.15 -7.96
CA VAL A 65 2.64 -11.39 -7.19
C VAL A 65 3.49 -12.37 -7.96
N PHE A 66 4.46 -12.97 -7.28
CA PHE A 66 5.25 -14.09 -7.75
C PHE A 66 5.17 -15.22 -6.72
N TYR A 67 4.99 -16.46 -7.17
CA TYR A 67 5.17 -17.64 -6.32
C TYR A 67 5.95 -18.69 -7.08
N GLY A 68 7.12 -19.05 -6.58
CA GLY A 68 8.04 -19.95 -7.28
C GLY A 68 9.46 -19.90 -6.75
N ARG A 69 10.43 -20.23 -7.60
CA ARG A 69 11.85 -20.02 -7.32
C ARG A 69 12.60 -19.72 -8.60
N GLN A 70 13.43 -18.68 -8.58
CA GLN A 70 14.35 -18.37 -9.67
C GLN A 70 15.76 -18.91 -9.35
N VAL A 71 16.53 -19.25 -10.38
CA VAL A 71 17.89 -19.83 -10.25
C VAL A 71 18.83 -18.92 -9.45
N ASN A 72 18.67 -17.60 -9.60
CA ASN A 72 19.50 -16.58 -8.93
C ASN A 72 18.80 -15.94 -7.72
N ALA A 73 17.76 -16.58 -7.15
CA ALA A 73 16.99 -16.04 -6.03
C ALA A 73 17.74 -16.09 -4.68
N GLY A 74 18.95 -15.53 -4.63
CA GLY A 74 19.76 -15.30 -3.43
C GLY A 74 19.74 -16.40 -2.36
N HIS A 75 19.92 -16.00 -1.09
CA HIS A 75 19.73 -16.87 0.08
C HIS A 75 18.27 -16.89 0.57
N LEU A 76 17.35 -16.22 -0.13
CA LEU A 76 15.96 -16.13 0.29
C LEU A 76 15.33 -17.53 0.26
N CYS A 77 14.81 -17.94 1.42
CA CYS A 77 14.25 -19.28 1.62
C CYS A 77 15.25 -20.40 1.28
N ALA A 78 16.56 -20.19 1.51
CA ALA A 78 17.59 -21.17 1.16
C ALA A 78 17.32 -22.53 1.81
N HIS A 79 17.40 -23.59 1.01
CA HIS A 79 17.27 -24.96 1.47
C HIS A 79 18.55 -25.73 1.09
N LYS A 80 19.22 -26.32 2.10
CA LYS A 80 20.58 -26.89 1.99
C LYS A 80 20.72 -27.98 0.91
N ASN A 81 19.61 -28.57 0.47
CA ASN A 81 19.58 -29.68 -0.49
C ASN A 81 18.95 -29.30 -1.85
N THR A 82 18.95 -28.02 -2.24
CA THR A 82 18.40 -27.60 -3.54
C THR A 82 19.44 -27.86 -4.64
N ILE A 83 19.39 -29.04 -5.24
CA ILE A 83 20.38 -29.50 -6.26
C ILE A 83 20.08 -28.89 -7.63
N TYR A 84 18.80 -28.65 -7.94
CA TYR A 84 18.35 -28.20 -9.25
C TYR A 84 17.09 -27.35 -9.12
N VAL A 85 17.08 -26.19 -9.79
CA VAL A 85 15.90 -25.33 -9.94
C VAL A 85 15.50 -25.36 -11.43
N PRO A 86 14.28 -25.82 -11.77
CA PRO A 86 13.79 -25.77 -13.14
C PRO A 86 13.80 -24.35 -13.69
N LYS A 87 14.05 -24.19 -15.00
CA LYS A 87 13.99 -22.87 -15.66
C LYS A 87 12.61 -22.19 -15.56
N SER A 88 11.55 -22.99 -15.45
CA SER A 88 10.17 -22.56 -15.25
C SER A 88 9.73 -23.05 -13.87
N CYS A 89 9.92 -22.23 -12.84
CA CYS A 89 9.28 -22.44 -11.54
C CYS A 89 8.58 -21.16 -11.11
N GLU A 90 7.38 -20.97 -11.65
CA GLU A 90 6.49 -19.87 -11.32
C GLU A 90 5.04 -20.34 -11.49
N SER A 91 4.19 -20.03 -10.50
CA SER A 91 2.77 -20.37 -10.55
C SER A 91 1.97 -19.30 -11.28
N SER A 92 1.20 -19.71 -12.27
CA SER A 92 0.28 -18.84 -13.02
C SER A 92 -0.97 -18.43 -12.22
N LYS A 93 -1.27 -19.12 -11.11
CA LYS A 93 -2.47 -18.87 -10.29
C LYS A 93 -2.21 -17.93 -9.10
N ALA A 94 -0.95 -17.64 -8.81
CA ALA A 94 -0.55 -16.90 -7.62
C ALA A 94 -1.24 -15.52 -7.52
N LEU A 95 -1.20 -14.75 -8.61
CA LEU A 95 -1.81 -13.43 -8.67
C LEU A 95 -3.31 -13.48 -8.38
N GLN A 96 -4.05 -14.39 -9.03
CA GLN A 96 -5.49 -14.53 -8.83
C GLN A 96 -5.82 -14.86 -7.37
N VAL A 97 -5.14 -15.86 -6.79
CA VAL A 97 -5.43 -16.31 -5.41
C VAL A 97 -5.12 -15.22 -4.39
N ILE A 98 -3.98 -14.52 -4.51
CA ILE A 98 -3.64 -13.43 -3.61
C ILE A 98 -4.59 -12.25 -3.78
N HIS A 99 -4.96 -11.92 -5.02
CA HIS A 99 -5.93 -10.87 -5.28
C HIS A 99 -7.28 -11.19 -4.64
N GLU A 100 -7.85 -12.37 -4.88
CA GLU A 100 -9.13 -12.79 -4.30
C GLU A 100 -9.13 -12.80 -2.77
N ARG A 101 -8.02 -13.17 -2.12
CA ARG A 101 -7.96 -13.31 -0.66
C ARG A 101 -7.54 -12.05 0.08
N CYS A 102 -6.73 -11.19 -0.54
CA CYS A 102 -6.12 -10.04 0.16
C CYS A 102 -6.59 -8.68 -0.36
N HIS A 103 -7.02 -8.57 -1.62
CA HIS A 103 -7.42 -7.29 -2.18
C HIS A 103 -8.61 -6.71 -1.40
N LYS A 104 -8.60 -5.39 -1.18
CA LYS A 104 -9.61 -4.66 -0.36
C LYS A 104 -9.68 -5.06 1.11
N ASN A 105 -8.78 -5.91 1.61
CA ASN A 105 -8.65 -6.13 3.04
C ASN A 105 -7.64 -5.15 3.65
N ARG A 106 -7.85 -4.78 4.92
CA ARG A 106 -6.88 -3.97 5.68
C ARG A 106 -5.69 -4.80 6.16
N MET A 107 -5.95 -6.04 6.54
CA MET A 107 -4.95 -7.01 6.97
C MET A 107 -5.20 -8.32 6.24
N CYS A 108 -4.16 -8.92 5.67
CA CYS A 108 -4.21 -10.25 5.07
C CYS A 108 -3.11 -11.11 5.68
N ARG A 109 -3.48 -12.31 6.14
CA ARG A 109 -2.56 -13.34 6.62
C ARG A 109 -2.85 -14.62 5.86
N LEU A 110 -1.85 -15.18 5.21
CA LEU A 110 -2.02 -16.37 4.38
C LEU A 110 -0.86 -17.33 4.58
N PHE A 111 -1.17 -18.58 4.90
CA PHE A 111 -0.18 -19.64 4.92
C PHE A 111 0.21 -20.02 3.49
N ILE A 112 1.52 -19.97 3.20
CA ILE A 112 2.08 -20.17 1.87
C ILE A 112 2.43 -21.64 1.69
N SER A 113 1.73 -22.28 0.75
CA SER A 113 1.97 -23.68 0.37
C SER A 113 1.42 -23.93 -1.03
N PRO A 114 1.87 -25.00 -1.72
CA PRO A 114 1.30 -25.37 -3.03
C PRO A 114 -0.22 -25.60 -2.99
N LYS A 115 -0.74 -26.09 -1.85
CA LYS A 115 -2.18 -26.29 -1.64
C LYS A 115 -2.95 -24.96 -1.67
N THR A 116 -2.38 -23.88 -1.15
CA THR A 116 -2.99 -22.54 -1.16
C THR A 116 -3.28 -22.07 -2.59
N PHE A 117 -2.35 -22.32 -3.51
CA PHE A 117 -2.46 -21.91 -4.91
C PHE A 117 -3.15 -22.94 -5.81
N ARG A 118 -3.42 -24.15 -5.29
CA ARG A 118 -3.92 -25.30 -6.06
C ARG A 118 -3.04 -25.57 -7.29
N ASP A 119 -1.73 -25.42 -7.08
CA ASP A 119 -0.68 -25.48 -8.08
C ASP A 119 0.69 -25.65 -7.39
N ASP A 120 1.56 -26.48 -7.97
CA ASP A 120 2.97 -26.60 -7.55
C ASP A 120 3.88 -26.44 -8.77
N PRO A 121 4.46 -25.25 -8.98
CA PRO A 121 5.23 -24.98 -10.20
C PRO A 121 6.58 -25.69 -10.24
N CYS A 122 7.11 -26.13 -9.09
CA CYS A 122 8.30 -26.99 -9.05
C CYS A 122 8.31 -27.88 -7.79
N PRO A 123 7.81 -29.12 -7.90
CA PRO A 123 7.82 -30.08 -6.80
C PRO A 123 9.23 -30.39 -6.30
N GLY A 124 9.38 -30.55 -4.98
CA GLY A 124 10.66 -30.85 -4.34
C GLY A 124 11.60 -29.64 -4.19
N VAL A 125 11.23 -28.47 -4.73
CA VAL A 125 11.95 -27.22 -4.55
C VAL A 125 11.16 -26.32 -3.60
N ARG A 126 11.83 -25.80 -2.56
CA ARG A 126 11.23 -24.86 -1.61
C ARG A 126 11.01 -23.52 -2.29
N LYS A 127 9.77 -23.11 -2.50
CA LYS A 127 9.42 -21.86 -3.19
C LYS A 127 9.32 -20.70 -2.20
N PHE A 128 9.18 -19.50 -2.73
CA PHE A 128 8.83 -18.31 -1.99
C PHE A 128 7.73 -17.55 -2.73
N ILE A 129 6.94 -16.81 -1.98
CA ILE A 129 6.04 -15.79 -2.53
C ILE A 129 6.69 -14.42 -2.37
N GLU A 130 6.47 -13.57 -3.35
CA GLU A 130 6.76 -12.14 -3.29
C GLU A 130 5.50 -11.38 -3.73
N VAL A 131 5.08 -10.41 -2.92
CA VAL A 131 3.92 -9.57 -3.19
C VAL A 131 4.34 -8.12 -3.12
N MET A 132 4.10 -7.38 -4.20
CA MET A 132 4.15 -5.93 -4.19
C MET A 132 2.73 -5.38 -4.11
N TYR A 133 2.46 -4.55 -3.11
CA TYR A 133 1.14 -3.97 -2.86
C TYR A 133 1.21 -2.51 -2.43
N LYS A 134 0.13 -1.78 -2.63
CA LYS A 134 -0.04 -0.39 -2.15
C LYS A 134 -1.20 -0.33 -1.17
N CYS A 135 -1.18 0.66 -0.29
CA CYS A 135 -2.35 0.98 0.53
C CYS A 135 -3.11 2.12 -0.13
N ARG A 136 -4.36 1.85 -0.53
CA ARG A 136 -5.25 2.85 -1.14
C ARG A 136 -6.40 3.18 -0.20
N PRO A 137 -6.97 4.40 -0.27
CA PRO A 137 -8.17 4.69 0.51
C PRO A 137 -9.28 3.68 0.18
N ASP A 138 -9.90 3.11 1.21
CA ASP A 138 -10.99 2.12 1.07
C ASP A 138 -12.23 2.71 0.36
N CYS A 139 -12.44 4.01 0.55
CA CYS A 139 -13.59 4.76 0.06
C CYS A 139 -13.30 5.61 -1.17
N LEU A 140 -12.39 5.20 -2.07
CA LEU A 140 -12.10 5.96 -3.29
C LEU A 140 -12.95 5.47 -4.47
N ILE A 141 -13.47 6.42 -5.25
CA ILE A 141 -14.11 6.15 -6.54
C ILE A 141 -13.17 6.60 -7.64
N ASP A 142 -12.61 5.63 -8.37
CA ASP A 142 -11.57 5.88 -9.37
C ASP A 142 -12.06 6.69 -10.59
N HIS A 143 -13.37 6.80 -10.81
CA HIS A 143 -13.98 7.57 -11.90
C HIS A 143 -14.52 8.96 -11.46
N ALA A 144 -14.29 9.36 -10.22
CA ALA A 144 -14.75 10.66 -9.73
C ALA A 144 -14.10 11.82 -10.50
N ASP A 145 -12.82 11.71 -10.85
CA ASP A 145 -12.09 12.74 -11.58
C ASP A 145 -12.65 12.99 -12.98
N GLU A 146 -12.97 11.91 -13.72
CA GLU A 146 -13.57 12.01 -15.05
C GLU A 146 -14.98 12.60 -14.97
N THR A 147 -15.76 12.19 -13.97
CA THR A 147 -17.10 12.74 -13.71
C THR A 147 -17.02 14.25 -13.44
N ILE A 148 -16.12 14.70 -12.57
CA ILE A 148 -15.94 16.13 -12.27
C ILE A 148 -15.52 16.90 -13.54
N ARG A 149 -14.55 16.38 -14.30
CA ARG A 149 -14.09 17.03 -15.54
C ARG A 149 -15.24 17.18 -16.53
N SER A 150 -16.06 16.15 -16.73
CA SER A 150 -17.18 16.19 -17.66
C SER A 150 -18.23 17.26 -17.30
N ILE A 151 -18.41 17.55 -16.00
CA ILE A 151 -19.43 18.50 -15.54
C ILE A 151 -18.89 19.92 -15.43
N CYS A 152 -17.62 20.10 -15.03
CA CYS A 152 -17.07 21.42 -14.66
C CYS A 152 -16.00 21.98 -15.60
N ALA A 153 -15.39 21.20 -16.49
CA ALA A 153 -14.30 21.70 -17.32
C ALA A 153 -14.76 22.87 -18.22
N GLY A 154 -13.94 23.93 -18.27
CA GLY A 154 -14.20 25.12 -19.09
C GLY A 154 -15.28 26.07 -18.55
N LYS A 155 -15.85 25.80 -17.37
CA LYS A 155 -16.84 26.68 -16.74
C LYS A 155 -16.16 27.67 -15.80
N GLN A 156 -16.59 28.94 -15.85
CA GLN A 156 -16.18 29.97 -14.89
C GLN A 156 -16.79 29.77 -13.50
N ASN A 157 -17.97 29.12 -13.44
CA ASN A 157 -18.63 28.74 -12.19
C ASN A 157 -19.22 27.34 -12.35
N CYS A 158 -18.94 26.44 -11.41
CA CYS A 158 -19.48 25.10 -11.40
C CYS A 158 -19.96 24.71 -10.00
N SER A 159 -21.11 24.04 -9.92
CA SER A 159 -21.67 23.50 -8.68
C SER A 159 -21.97 22.03 -8.86
N LEU A 160 -21.45 21.20 -7.95
CA LEU A 160 -21.61 19.75 -7.94
C LEU A 160 -22.20 19.31 -6.61
N LYS A 161 -23.11 18.34 -6.63
CA LYS A 161 -23.56 17.67 -5.41
C LYS A 161 -22.74 16.40 -5.18
N ALA A 162 -22.16 16.27 -3.99
CA ALA A 162 -21.44 15.09 -3.54
C ALA A 162 -22.44 13.98 -3.13
N GLU A 163 -23.05 13.33 -4.12
CA GLU A 163 -24.07 12.29 -3.92
C GLU A 163 -23.82 11.05 -4.80
N ASP A 164 -24.36 9.91 -4.35
CA ASP A 164 -24.18 8.60 -5.00
C ASP A 164 -24.75 8.55 -6.43
N ARG A 165 -25.72 9.40 -6.75
CA ARG A 165 -26.26 9.51 -8.11
C ARG A 165 -25.24 10.11 -9.08
N THR A 166 -24.42 11.03 -8.61
CA THR A 166 -23.39 11.68 -9.43
C THR A 166 -22.15 10.81 -9.55
N PHE A 167 -21.68 10.25 -8.44
CA PHE A 167 -20.37 9.59 -8.37
C PHE A 167 -20.44 8.08 -8.20
N GLY A 168 -21.63 7.48 -8.05
CA GLY A 168 -21.76 6.10 -7.60
C GLY A 168 -21.51 5.94 -6.11
N ASN A 169 -21.75 4.72 -5.59
CA ASN A 169 -21.50 4.38 -4.19
C ASN A 169 -20.20 3.57 -4.10
N PRO A 170 -19.17 4.03 -3.36
CA PRO A 170 -17.91 3.30 -3.20
C PRO A 170 -18.04 2.00 -2.39
N GLY A 171 -19.23 1.71 -1.85
CA GLY A 171 -19.49 0.48 -1.10
C GLY A 171 -18.98 0.51 0.35
N CYS A 172 -18.41 1.63 0.79
CA CYS A 172 -17.92 1.78 2.15
C CYS A 172 -18.98 2.37 3.10
N LYS A 173 -18.86 2.05 4.39
CA LYS A 173 -19.78 2.50 5.45
C LYS A 173 -19.37 3.88 5.98
N GLY A 174 -20.34 4.76 6.26
CA GLY A 174 -20.12 6.06 6.89
C GLY A 174 -20.45 7.26 6.00
N LYS A 175 -20.12 8.46 6.49
CA LYS A 175 -20.32 9.71 5.73
C LYS A 175 -19.24 9.84 4.66
N LYS A 176 -19.67 10.15 3.43
CA LYS A 176 -18.82 10.34 2.26
C LYS A 176 -18.52 11.82 2.07
N HIS A 177 -17.32 12.13 1.59
CA HIS A 177 -16.89 13.50 1.32
C HIS A 177 -16.22 13.55 -0.06
N LEU A 178 -16.54 14.58 -0.84
CA LEU A 178 -15.87 14.86 -2.10
C LEU A 178 -14.75 15.88 -1.86
N LYS A 179 -13.53 15.54 -2.27
CA LYS A 179 -12.40 16.47 -2.30
C LYS A 179 -12.00 16.69 -3.75
N VAL A 180 -11.96 17.94 -4.17
CA VAL A 180 -11.63 18.32 -5.55
C VAL A 180 -10.46 19.27 -5.52
N ALA A 181 -9.42 18.96 -6.30
CA ALA A 181 -8.37 19.89 -6.65
C ALA A 181 -8.60 20.32 -8.10
N TYR A 182 -8.55 21.62 -8.38
CA TYR A 182 -8.77 22.17 -9.71
C TYR A 182 -7.83 23.35 -9.94
N ASN A 183 -7.62 23.68 -11.21
CA ASN A 183 -6.91 24.87 -11.65
C ASN A 183 -7.88 25.78 -12.39
N CYS A 184 -7.69 27.09 -12.24
CA CYS A 184 -8.35 28.10 -13.07
C CYS A 184 -7.48 28.43 -14.28
#